data_AF-A0A2X1QSB0-F1
#
_entry.id   AF-A0A2X1QSB0-F1
#
_cell.length_a   1.000
_cell.length_b   1.000
_cell.length_c   1.000
_cell.angle_alpha   90.00
_cell.angle_beta   90.00
_cell.angle_gamma   90.00
#
_symmetry.space_group_name_H-M   'P 1'
#
loop_
_entity.id
_entity.type
_entity.pdbx_description
1 polymer ?
#
loop_
_entity_poly.entity_id
_entity_poly.type
_entity_poly.pdbx_seq_one_letter_code
_entity_poly.pdbx_strand_id
1 'polypeptide(L)'
;MLKNLDEITSSIIADPQNKDFTERGIFPLFSAPKTARINIVGQAPGLKAEQSRLYWNDKSGDRLREWLGVDYDYFYNSGYLRFFQWISIILEKVNR
;
A
#
# COMPACT_ATOMS: atom_id res chain seq x y z
N MET A 1 8.89 -10.76 -17.68
CA MET A 1 10.00 -10.04 -16.99
C MET A 1 9.51 -9.74 -15.58
N LEU A 2 10.22 -10.14 -14.52
CA LEU A 2 9.84 -9.77 -13.16
C LEU A 2 10.10 -8.27 -13.00
N LYS A 3 9.05 -7.46 -13.06
CA LYS A 3 9.17 -6.01 -12.83
C LYS A 3 9.64 -5.80 -11.39
N ASN A 4 10.72 -5.04 -11.20
CA ASN A 4 11.14 -4.67 -9.85
C ASN A 4 10.16 -3.63 -9.26
N LEU A 5 10.19 -3.44 -7.95
CA LEU A 5 9.19 -2.60 -7.26
C LEU A 5 9.25 -1.14 -7.72
N ASP A 6 10.44 -0.67 -8.11
CA ASP A 6 10.67 0.68 -8.61
C ASP A 6 10.07 0.89 -10.01
N GLU A 7 10.16 -0.12 -10.88
CA GLU A 7 9.52 -0.15 -12.20
C GLU A 7 8.00 -0.15 -12.07
N ILE A 8 7.44 -0.92 -11.12
CA ILE A 8 6.01 -0.92 -10.84
C ILE A 8 5.58 0.46 -10.35
N THR A 9 6.32 1.04 -9.41
CA THR A 9 6.06 2.38 -8.87
C THR A 9 6.06 3.43 -9.97
N SER A 10 7.10 3.44 -10.80
CA SER A 10 7.25 4.36 -11.93
C SER A 10 6.12 4.19 -12.95
N SER A 11 5.73 2.95 -13.23
CA SER A 11 4.62 2.64 -14.15
C SER A 11 3.25 3.08 -13.59
N ILE A 12 3.07 3.08 -12.27
CA ILE A 12 1.85 3.59 -11.64
C ILE A 12 1.83 5.11 -11.72
N ILE A 13 2.94 5.79 -11.40
CA ILE A 13 3.06 7.26 -11.45
C ILE A 13 2.82 7.80 -12.86
N ALA A 14 3.35 7.12 -13.89
CA ALA A 14 3.24 7.54 -15.28
C ALA A 14 1.87 7.25 -15.93
N ASP A 15 0.92 6.62 -15.22
CA ASP A 15 -0.38 6.30 -15.81
C ASP A 15 -1.26 7.55 -15.99
N PRO A 16 -1.88 7.75 -17.17
CA PRO A 16 -2.86 8.81 -17.37
C PRO A 16 -4.02 8.82 -16.36
N GLN A 17 -4.49 7.66 -15.89
CA GLN A 17 -5.53 7.56 -14.86
C GLN A 17 -5.08 8.12 -13.51
N ASN A 18 -3.77 8.16 -13.26
CA ASN A 18 -3.19 8.61 -12.00
C ASN A 18 -2.68 10.04 -12.04
N LYS A 19 -2.83 10.71 -13.19
CA LYS A 19 -2.28 12.04 -13.44
C LYS A 19 -2.72 13.05 -12.37
N ASP A 20 -4.00 13.10 -12.02
CA ASP A 20 -4.53 14.01 -10.97
C ASP A 20 -3.83 13.78 -9.62
N PHE A 21 -3.65 12.52 -9.22
CA PHE A 21 -2.99 12.17 -7.97
C PHE A 21 -1.51 12.56 -8.00
N THR A 22 -0.80 12.23 -9.08
CA THR A 22 0.62 12.57 -9.25
C THR A 22 0.84 14.09 -9.24
N GLU A 23 -0.01 14.87 -9.92
CA GLU A 23 0.05 16.34 -9.94
C GLU A 23 -0.20 16.95 -8.55
N ARG A 24 -1.03 16.30 -7.72
CA ARG A 24 -1.28 16.67 -6.32
C ARG A 24 -0.20 16.17 -5.35
N GLY A 25 0.84 15.51 -5.84
CA GLY A 25 1.92 14.94 -5.01
C GLY A 25 1.51 13.69 -4.22
N ILE A 26 0.43 13.03 -4.63
CA ILE A 26 -0.06 11.78 -4.04
C ILE A 26 0.54 10.62 -4.84
N PHE A 27 1.48 9.93 -4.21
CA PHE A 27 2.18 8.79 -4.81
C PHE A 27 1.55 7.47 -4.37
N PRO A 28 1.70 6.40 -5.17
CA PRO A 28 1.20 5.10 -4.77
C PRO A 28 1.80 4.65 -3.44
N LEU A 29 0.91 4.17 -2.57
CA LEU A 29 1.24 3.74 -1.22
C LEU A 29 1.05 2.21 -1.20
N PHE A 30 2.13 1.45 -1.24
CA PHE A 30 2.16 0.02 -0.87
C PHE A 30 3.51 -0.38 -0.25
N SER A 31 3.53 -1.51 0.47
CA SER A 31 4.75 -2.14 1.01
C SER A 31 4.74 -3.61 0.63
N ALA A 32 5.83 -4.09 0.01
CA ALA A 32 5.94 -5.47 -0.49
C ALA A 32 7.32 -6.08 -0.19
N PRO A 33 7.66 -6.31 1.09
CA PRO A 33 8.91 -6.99 1.43
C PRO A 33 8.88 -8.43 0.89
N LYS A 34 10.03 -8.90 0.38
CA LYS A 34 10.16 -10.27 -0.18
C LYS A 34 9.90 -11.36 0.86
N THR A 35 10.02 -11.03 2.14
CA THR A 35 9.77 -11.90 3.29
C THR A 35 8.29 -11.97 3.69
N ALA A 36 7.42 -11.18 3.06
CA ALA A 36 6.02 -11.13 3.41
C ALA A 36 5.33 -12.48 3.22
N ARG A 37 4.62 -12.92 4.25
CA ARG A 37 3.82 -14.14 4.27
C ARG A 37 2.33 -13.86 4.13
N ILE A 38 1.88 -12.68 4.55
CA ILE A 38 0.47 -12.28 4.54
C ILE A 38 0.30 -11.02 3.71
N ASN A 39 -0.70 -11.03 2.82
CA ASN A 39 -1.11 -9.87 2.03
C ASN A 39 -2.32 -9.19 2.65
N ILE A 40 -2.18 -7.94 3.08
CA ILE A 40 -3.29 -7.14 3.57
C ILE A 40 -3.65 -6.12 2.50
N VAL A 41 -4.83 -6.33 1.89
CA VAL A 41 -5.36 -5.46 0.83
C VAL A 41 -6.53 -4.67 1.39
N GLY A 42 -6.39 -3.34 1.41
CA GLY A 42 -7.40 -2.41 1.90
C GLY A 42 -7.96 -1.49 0.82
N GLN A 43 -9.06 -0.82 1.14
CA GLN A 43 -9.58 0.28 0.33
C GLN A 43 -8.60 1.46 0.32
N ALA A 44 -8.74 2.37 -0.65
CA ALA A 44 -7.88 3.54 -0.81
C ALA A 44 -7.74 4.36 0.49
N PRO A 45 -6.54 4.91 0.77
CA PRO A 45 -6.28 5.73 1.94
C PRO A 45 -7.19 6.97 1.94
N GLY A 46 -7.79 7.27 3.09
CA GLY A 46 -8.42 8.57 3.30
C GLY A 46 -7.36 9.67 3.46
N LEU A 47 -7.80 10.93 3.45
CA LEU A 47 -6.96 12.14 3.55
C LEU A 47 -5.90 12.09 4.68
N LYS A 48 -6.21 11.43 5.80
CA LYS A 48 -5.29 11.27 6.95
C LYS A 48 -4.12 10.31 6.69
N ALA A 49 -4.35 9.26 5.91
CA ALA A 49 -3.31 8.29 5.54
C ALA A 49 -2.39 8.84 4.44
N GLU A 50 -2.93 9.68 3.54
CA GLU A 50 -2.12 10.42 2.56
C GLU A 50 -1.11 11.35 3.24
N GLN A 51 -1.52 12.04 4.31
CA GLN A 51 -0.67 12.95 5.07
C GLN A 51 0.39 12.23 5.92
N SER A 52 0.05 11.11 6.54
CA SER A 52 0.97 10.37 7.42
C SER A 52 1.92 9.44 6.65
N ARG A 53 1.59 9.09 5.40
CA ARG A 53 2.29 8.08 4.57
C ARG A 53 2.43 6.71 5.25
N LEU A 54 1.59 6.43 6.24
CA LEU A 54 1.57 5.17 6.96
C LEU A 54 0.25 4.44 6.74
N TYR A 55 0.34 3.20 6.27
CA TYR A 55 -0.82 2.31 6.12
C TYR A 55 -1.47 2.05 7.46
N TRP A 56 -2.80 2.09 7.53
CA TRP A 56 -3.52 1.61 8.72
C TRP A 56 -3.03 2.25 10.03
N ASN A 57 -2.59 3.52 9.97
CA ASN A 57 -2.20 4.31 11.14
C ASN A 57 -3.40 5.13 11.65
N ASP A 58 -4.52 4.44 11.87
CA ASP A 58 -5.78 5.00 12.33
C ASP A 58 -6.54 3.96 13.19
N LYS A 59 -7.71 4.35 13.70
CA LYS A 59 -8.55 3.48 14.54
C LYS A 59 -8.98 2.19 13.83
N SER A 60 -9.07 2.18 12.49
CA SER A 60 -9.34 0.92 11.75
C SER A 60 -8.12 0.01 11.76
N GLY A 61 -6.92 0.56 11.64
CA GLY A 61 -5.68 -0.20 11.78
C GLY A 61 -5.45 -0.74 13.19
N ASP A 62 -5.84 0.00 14.22
CA ASP A 62 -5.79 -0.50 15.61
C ASP A 62 -6.63 -1.79 15.76
N ARG A 63 -7.87 -1.77 15.25
CA ARG A 63 -8.75 -2.94 15.25
C ARG A 63 -8.22 -4.08 14.39
N LEU A 64 -7.63 -3.78 13.25
CA LEU A 64 -7.03 -4.81 12.39
C LEU A 64 -5.87 -5.52 13.11
N ARG A 65 -5.01 -4.77 13.81
CA ARG A 65 -3.93 -5.32 14.63
C ARG A 65 -4.46 -6.21 15.76
N GLU A 66 -5.52 -5.75 16.43
CA GLU A 66 -6.22 -6.53 17.46
C GLU A 66 -6.76 -7.85 16.89
N TRP A 67 -7.45 -7.83 15.74
CA TRP A 67 -7.98 -9.04 15.09
C TRP A 67 -6.90 -10.02 14.65
N LEU A 68 -5.75 -9.50 14.20
CA LEU A 68 -4.60 -10.30 13.82
C LEU A 68 -3.81 -10.82 15.03
N GLY A 69 -4.07 -10.29 16.23
CA GLY A 69 -3.34 -10.63 17.44
C GLY A 69 -1.87 -10.19 17.41
N VAL A 70 -1.57 -9.08 16.74
CA VAL A 70 -0.20 -8.56 16.57
C VAL A 70 -0.06 -7.14 17.12
N ASP A 71 1.11 -6.82 17.65
CA ASP A 71 1.41 -5.45 18.09
C ASP A 71 1.84 -4.54 16.94
N TYR A 72 2.05 -3.25 17.25
CA TYR A 72 2.43 -2.23 16.28
C TYR A 72 3.78 -2.54 15.60
N ASP A 73 4.79 -2.96 16.38
CA ASP A 73 6.13 -3.20 15.85
C ASP A 73 6.13 -4.41 14.91
N TYR A 74 5.49 -5.50 15.32
CA TYR A 74 5.30 -6.67 14.47
C TYR A 74 4.56 -6.31 13.19
N PHE A 75 3.54 -5.47 13.26
CA PHE A 75 2.74 -5.09 12.11
C PHE A 75 3.54 -4.31 11.06
N TYR A 76 4.40 -3.37 11.46
CA TYR A 76 5.14 -2.50 10.53
C TYR A 76 6.57 -2.98 10.22
N ASN A 77 7.25 -3.64 11.16
CA ASN A 77 8.69 -3.88 11.10
C ASN A 77 9.07 -5.37 10.96
N SER A 78 8.14 -6.31 11.16
CA SER A 78 8.46 -7.74 11.06
C SER A 78 8.89 -8.19 9.65
N GLY A 79 8.50 -7.44 8.61
CA GLY A 79 8.68 -7.84 7.22
C GLY A 79 7.82 -9.03 6.78
N TYR A 80 6.94 -9.54 7.65
CA TYR A 80 6.03 -10.66 7.33
C TYR A 80 4.68 -10.22 6.79
N LEU A 81 4.32 -8.95 6.95
CA LEU A 81 3.14 -8.36 6.36
C LEU A 81 3.51 -7.52 5.13
N ARG A 82 2.73 -7.65 4.06
CA ARG A 82 2.74 -6.70 2.95
C ARG A 82 1.40 -5.98 2.87
N PHE A 83 1.45 -4.69 2.54
CA PHE A 83 0.29 -3.80 2.57
C PHE A 83 0.05 -3.24 1.18
N PHE A 84 -1.17 -3.38 0.69
CA PHE A 84 -1.63 -2.71 -0.52
C PHE A 84 -2.85 -1.88 -0.17
N GLN A 85 -2.73 -0.57 -0.34
CA GLN A 85 -3.83 0.38 -0.27
C GLN A 85 -3.93 0.97 -1.68
N TRP A 86 -5.14 1.05 -2.26
CA TRP A 86 -5.44 1.26 -3.69
C TRP A 86 -5.66 -0.03 -4.51
N ILE A 87 -6.84 -0.63 -4.37
CA ILE A 87 -7.29 -1.80 -5.14
C ILE A 87 -7.50 -1.49 -6.63
N SER A 88 -8.03 -0.31 -6.97
CA SER A 88 -8.47 -0.02 -8.36
C SER A 88 -7.29 0.16 -9.34
N ILE A 89 -6.21 0.82 -8.90
CA ILE A 89 -5.09 1.18 -9.77
C ILE A 89 -4.11 -0.01 -9.95
N ILE A 90 -3.93 -0.82 -8.92
CA ILE A 90 -2.87 -1.85 -8.91
C ILE A 90 -3.34 -3.14 -9.59
N LEU A 91 -4.60 -3.56 -9.40
CA LEU A 91 -5.08 -4.83 -9.99
C LEU A 91 -5.23 -4.78 -11.52
N GLU A 92 -5.62 -3.64 -12.11
CA GLU A 92 -5.68 -3.51 -13.58
C GLU A 92 -4.29 -3.56 -14.24
N LYS A 93 -3.25 -3.10 -13.54
CA LYS A 93 -1.87 -3.01 -14.08
C LYS A 93 -1.03 -4.26 -13.86
N VAL A 94 -1.29 -5.03 -12.79
CA VAL A 94 -0.58 -6.29 -12.53
C VAL A 94 -1.08 -7.41 -13.46
N ASN A 95 -2.31 -7.31 -13.97
CA ASN A 95 -2.91 -8.26 -14.91
C ASN A 95 -2.74 -7.89 -16.40
N ARG A 96 -1.94 -6.86 -16.74
CA ARG A 96 -1.57 -6.49 -18.12
C ARG A 96 -0.10 -6.70 -18.40
#